data_AF-A0ABD3PVL1-F1
#
_entry.id   AF-A0ABD3PVL1-F1
#
_cell.length_a   1.000
_cell.length_b   1.000
_cell.length_c   1.000
_cell.angle_alpha   90.00
_cell.angle_beta   90.00
_cell.angle_gamma   90.00
#
_symmetry.space_group_name_H-M   'P 1'
#
loop_
_entity.id
_entity.type
_entity.pdbx_description
1 polymer ?
#
loop_
_entity_poly.entity_id
_entity_poly.type
_entity_poly.pdbx_seq_one_letter_code
_entity_poly.pdbx_strand_id
1 'polypeptide(L)'
;MAPPSTIHVPTKTFNLLIAFVFILCICNVTLVFWAVERDLVQSVASHIDLKNGVQRLMKQMKKARRDNLLTVAQARNLTDPDQHYALHILVDAGVDLTEDVVKKLPRTSDIYSQYGDTPIIRNLQSCKRFRETVPKDQRLLAVAGMFNTGTNILGNLIVHNCAIAGRKKGTGMRQQVPWGKHNPPTTHRLTHKSKVGGEGVNQSAVFPLVIIKDPYHWSISQCRHKYFTFWEHDANNCPNIVSAWDEEPTDVTVEYATTLGKYDTLIGLWNDWYNEYERESSKYPIAYVRFEDVLFHAENVVNTVCLCVGGHITNKGKFKYLEQSAKVNNGTHAGANGLVSSILRYGNPNLRLEGWTKMDYDYTQEHLDHDLMEKYGYSRPIWNRE
;
A
#
# COMPACT_ATOMS: atom_id res chain seq x y z
N MET A 1 -25.98 12.96 86.42
CA MET A 1 -26.05 11.58 86.95
C MET A 1 -25.90 10.64 85.76
N ALA A 2 -25.02 9.65 85.68
CA ALA A 2 -23.98 9.09 86.57
C ALA A 2 -22.79 8.65 85.68
N PRO A 3 -21.55 8.50 86.19
CA PRO A 3 -20.47 7.95 85.39
C PRO A 3 -20.72 6.46 85.11
N PRO A 4 -20.41 5.94 83.90
CA PRO A 4 -20.64 4.54 83.57
C PRO A 4 -19.67 3.63 84.33
N SER A 5 -20.23 2.57 84.90
CA SER A 5 -19.53 1.50 85.58
C SER A 5 -18.63 0.73 84.61
N THR A 6 -17.34 0.67 84.92
CA THR A 6 -16.36 -0.16 84.20
C THR A 6 -16.59 -1.64 84.54
N ILE A 7 -17.02 -2.41 83.54
CA ILE A 7 -17.14 -3.87 83.60
C ILE A 7 -15.74 -4.47 83.41
N HIS A 8 -15.26 -5.19 84.43
CA HIS A 8 -13.98 -5.90 84.37
C HIS A 8 -14.18 -7.27 83.71
N VAL A 9 -13.72 -7.42 82.46
CA VAL A 9 -13.75 -8.71 81.75
C VAL A 9 -12.51 -9.52 82.14
N PRO A 10 -12.63 -10.80 82.53
CA PRO A 10 -11.49 -11.64 82.89
C PRO A 10 -10.60 -11.93 81.67
N THR A 11 -9.30 -11.68 81.80
CA THR A 11 -8.30 -11.70 80.73
C THR A 11 -8.09 -13.06 80.04
N LYS A 12 -8.46 -14.18 80.68
CA LYS A 12 -8.27 -15.52 80.09
C LYS A 12 -9.26 -15.86 78.98
N THR A 13 -10.53 -15.45 79.10
CA THR A 13 -11.54 -15.66 78.05
C THR A 13 -11.29 -14.75 76.85
N PHE A 14 -10.77 -13.54 77.08
CA PHE A 14 -10.38 -12.63 76.01
C PHE A 14 -9.23 -13.17 75.15
N ASN A 15 -8.19 -13.75 75.76
CA ASN A 15 -7.07 -14.33 75.03
C ASN A 15 -7.45 -15.57 74.21
N LEU A 16 -8.38 -16.40 74.72
CA LEU A 16 -8.87 -17.57 73.98
C LEU A 16 -9.71 -17.16 72.76
N LEU A 17 -10.54 -16.11 72.92
CA LEU A 17 -11.32 -15.54 71.83
C LEU A 17 -10.41 -14.94 70.74
N ILE A 18 -9.35 -14.21 71.14
CA ILE A 18 -8.35 -13.68 70.21
C ILE A 18 -7.65 -14.82 69.46
N ALA A 19 -7.21 -15.87 70.15
CA ALA A 19 -6.56 -17.00 69.50
C ALA A 19 -7.50 -17.70 68.50
N PHE A 20 -8.77 -17.87 68.84
CA PHE A 20 -9.76 -18.46 67.95
C PHE A 20 -10.05 -17.59 66.72
N VAL A 21 -10.14 -16.26 66.91
CA VAL A 21 -10.27 -15.30 65.81
C VAL A 21 -9.04 -15.31 64.90
N PHE A 22 -7.83 -15.39 65.46
CA PHE A 22 -6.61 -15.49 64.67
C PHE A 22 -6.55 -16.79 63.85
N ILE A 23 -6.93 -17.93 64.43
CA ILE A 23 -7.00 -19.20 63.72
C ILE A 23 -8.04 -19.15 62.59
N LEU A 24 -9.23 -18.59 62.85
CA LEU A 24 -10.27 -18.41 61.82
C LEU A 24 -9.81 -17.45 60.71
N CYS A 25 -9.08 -16.39 61.03
CA CYS A 25 -8.50 -15.50 60.04
C CYS A 25 -7.45 -16.21 59.17
N ILE A 26 -6.55 -17.01 59.76
CA ILE A 26 -5.54 -17.77 59.02
C ILE A 26 -6.18 -18.83 58.12
N CYS A 27 -7.20 -19.55 58.61
CA CYS A 27 -7.96 -20.52 57.82
C CYS A 27 -8.71 -19.85 56.65
N ASN A 28 -9.32 -18.68 56.85
CA ASN A 28 -9.98 -17.95 55.77
C ASN A 28 -8.98 -17.44 54.72
N VAL A 29 -7.82 -16.90 55.15
CA VAL A 29 -6.79 -16.42 54.22
C VAL A 29 -6.21 -17.56 53.38
N THR A 30 -5.96 -18.72 53.99
CA THR A 30 -5.46 -19.90 53.27
C THR A 30 -6.49 -20.49 52.30
N LEU A 31 -7.77 -20.54 52.68
CA LEU A 31 -8.86 -20.98 51.77
C LEU A 31 -9.05 -20.02 50.59
N VAL A 32 -9.00 -18.70 50.83
CA VAL A 32 -9.07 -17.70 49.76
C VAL A 32 -7.86 -17.80 48.84
N PHE A 33 -6.65 -17.98 49.39
CA PHE A 33 -5.44 -18.15 48.59
C PHE A 33 -5.51 -19.42 47.72
N TRP A 34 -5.97 -20.54 48.28
CA TRP A 34 -6.20 -21.79 47.53
C TRP A 34 -7.24 -21.63 46.42
N ALA A 35 -8.33 -20.92 46.67
CA ALA A 35 -9.36 -20.65 45.66
C ALA A 35 -8.80 -19.78 44.52
N VAL A 36 -8.07 -18.71 44.84
CA VAL A 36 -7.43 -17.83 43.86
C VAL A 36 -6.36 -18.57 43.05
N GLU A 37 -5.53 -19.39 43.69
CA GLU A 37 -4.52 -20.20 43.01
C GLU A 37 -5.17 -21.20 42.05
N ARG A 38 -6.27 -21.85 42.45
CA ARG A 38 -7.02 -22.77 41.58
C ARG A 38 -7.65 -22.07 40.39
N ASP A 39 -8.27 -20.91 40.58
CA ASP A 39 -8.86 -20.11 39.48
C ASP A 39 -7.79 -19.58 38.53
N LEU A 40 -6.62 -19.17 39.06
CA LEU A 40 -5.48 -18.74 38.25
C LEU A 40 -4.93 -19.90 37.42
N VAL A 41 -4.77 -21.09 38.00
CA VAL A 41 -4.32 -22.30 37.29
C VAL A 41 -5.31 -22.72 36.21
N GLN A 42 -6.62 -22.67 36.47
CA GLN A 42 -7.65 -22.98 35.47
C GLN A 42 -7.70 -21.93 34.34
N SER A 43 -7.54 -20.64 34.65
CA SER A 43 -7.44 -19.57 33.65
C SER A 43 -6.20 -19.71 32.78
N VAL A 44 -5.04 -20.04 33.36
CA VAL A 44 -3.79 -20.28 32.61
C VAL A 44 -3.91 -21.55 31.75
N ALA A 45 -4.49 -22.63 32.28
CA ALA A 45 -4.69 -23.88 31.53
C ALA A 45 -5.62 -23.70 30.32
N SER A 46 -6.73 -22.97 30.48
CA SER A 46 -7.64 -22.66 29.36
C SER A 46 -7.00 -21.77 28.29
N HIS A 47 -6.15 -20.82 28.68
CA HIS A 47 -5.35 -20.02 27.73
C HIS A 47 -4.31 -20.85 26.98
N ILE A 48 -3.66 -21.81 27.66
CA ILE A 48 -2.70 -22.73 27.03
C ILE A 48 -3.41 -23.66 26.05
N ASP A 49 -4.56 -24.22 26.41
CA ASP A 49 -5.32 -25.10 25.51
C ASP A 49 -5.88 -24.31 24.30
N LEU A 50 -6.33 -23.07 24.50
CA LEU A 50 -6.73 -22.18 23.40
C LEU A 50 -5.54 -21.89 22.46
N LYS A 51 -4.35 -21.57 22.99
CA LYS A 51 -3.15 -21.35 22.17
C LYS A 51 -2.76 -22.61 21.39
N ASN A 52 -2.81 -23.78 22.03
CA ASN A 52 -2.51 -25.06 21.38
C ASN A 52 -3.57 -25.44 20.33
N GLY A 53 -4.84 -25.14 20.60
CA GLY A 53 -5.95 -25.29 19.65
C GLY A 53 -5.77 -24.40 18.42
N VAL A 54 -5.47 -23.12 18.63
CA VAL A 54 -5.18 -22.16 17.55
C VAL A 54 -3.96 -22.59 16.73
N GLN A 55 -2.87 -23.06 17.37
CA GLN A 55 -1.71 -23.57 16.65
C GLN A 55 -2.01 -24.84 15.84
N ARG A 56 -2.80 -25.77 16.39
CA ARG A 56 -3.27 -26.97 15.66
C ARG A 56 -4.14 -26.59 14.47
N LEU A 57 -5.09 -25.67 14.65
CA LEU A 57 -5.94 -25.15 13.59
C LEU A 57 -5.09 -24.46 12.50
N MET A 58 -4.15 -23.58 12.87
CA MET A 58 -3.25 -22.94 11.91
C MET A 58 -2.40 -23.96 11.14
N LYS A 59 -1.91 -25.02 11.78
CA LYS A 59 -1.18 -26.11 11.11
C LYS A 59 -2.09 -26.88 10.15
N GLN A 60 -3.31 -27.20 10.54
CA GLN A 60 -4.30 -27.85 9.68
C GLN A 60 -4.68 -26.98 8.49
N MET A 61 -4.90 -25.68 8.70
CA MET A 61 -5.18 -24.71 7.63
C MET A 61 -3.99 -24.55 6.68
N LYS A 62 -2.75 -24.49 7.19
CA LYS A 62 -1.54 -24.46 6.34
C LYS A 62 -1.39 -25.73 5.51
N LYS A 63 -1.69 -26.89 6.10
CA LYS A 63 -1.67 -28.18 5.39
C LYS A 63 -2.75 -28.20 4.29
N ALA A 64 -4.01 -27.92 4.63
CA ALA A 64 -5.11 -27.87 3.67
C ALA A 64 -4.85 -26.84 2.54
N ARG A 65 -4.28 -25.68 2.88
CA ARG A 65 -3.86 -24.69 1.88
C ARG A 65 -2.80 -25.26 0.94
N ARG A 66 -1.77 -25.94 1.47
CA ARG A 66 -0.73 -26.58 0.67
C ARG A 66 -1.28 -27.67 -0.23
N ASP A 67 -2.21 -28.48 0.28
CA ASP A 67 -2.85 -29.56 -0.46
C ASP A 67 -3.72 -29.02 -1.63
N ASN A 68 -4.16 -27.75 -1.56
CA ASN A 68 -4.89 -27.05 -2.62
C ASN A 68 -4.00 -26.21 -3.57
N LEU A 69 -2.68 -26.24 -3.42
CA LEU A 69 -1.78 -25.49 -4.32
C LEU A 69 -1.65 -26.22 -5.65
N LEU A 70 -1.80 -25.46 -6.74
CA LEU A 70 -1.60 -25.94 -8.08
C LEU A 70 -0.12 -25.87 -8.47
N THR A 71 0.34 -26.90 -9.17
CA THR A 71 1.56 -26.81 -9.98
C THR A 71 1.36 -25.86 -11.16
N VAL A 72 2.43 -25.33 -11.73
CA VAL A 72 2.37 -24.46 -12.92
C VAL A 72 1.69 -25.18 -14.10
N ALA A 73 1.93 -26.49 -14.27
CA ALA A 73 1.30 -27.28 -15.32
C ALA A 73 -0.21 -27.41 -15.12
N GLN A 74 -0.66 -27.68 -13.88
CA GLN A 74 -2.09 -27.72 -13.55
C GLN A 74 -2.75 -26.35 -13.75
N ALA A 75 -2.10 -25.27 -13.31
CA ALA A 75 -2.61 -23.91 -13.50
C ALA A 75 -2.79 -23.59 -14.99
N ARG A 76 -1.79 -23.89 -15.83
CA ARG A 76 -1.88 -23.70 -17.29
C ARG A 76 -3.04 -24.46 -17.93
N ASN A 77 -3.28 -25.69 -17.50
CA ASN A 77 -4.41 -26.49 -18.01
C ASN A 77 -5.79 -25.95 -17.59
N LEU A 78 -5.86 -25.11 -16.55
CA LEU A 78 -7.09 -24.51 -16.05
C LEU A 78 -7.34 -23.09 -16.60
N THR A 79 -6.36 -22.51 -17.29
CA THR A 79 -6.43 -21.16 -17.87
C THR A 79 -6.73 -21.20 -19.36
N ASP A 80 -7.43 -20.17 -19.84
CA ASP A 80 -7.42 -19.83 -21.27
C ASP A 80 -5.99 -19.39 -21.69
N PRO A 81 -5.51 -19.69 -22.91
CA PRO A 81 -4.23 -19.17 -23.39
C PRO A 81 -4.06 -17.65 -23.25
N ASP A 82 -5.15 -16.89 -23.36
CA ASP A 82 -5.17 -15.44 -23.20
C ASP A 82 -4.95 -15.01 -21.73
N GLN A 83 -5.08 -15.90 -20.74
CA GLN A 83 -4.77 -15.63 -19.33
C GLN A 83 -3.32 -15.97 -18.97
N HIS A 84 -2.56 -16.61 -19.86
CA HIS A 84 -1.20 -17.08 -19.57
C HIS A 84 -0.26 -15.93 -19.19
N TYR A 85 -0.47 -14.73 -19.73
CA TYR A 85 0.36 -13.57 -19.38
C TYR A 85 0.28 -13.21 -17.88
N ALA A 86 -0.94 -13.07 -17.36
CA ALA A 86 -1.16 -12.81 -15.93
C ALA A 86 -0.66 -13.96 -15.06
N LEU A 87 -0.85 -15.21 -15.51
CA LEU A 87 -0.33 -16.40 -14.84
C LEU A 87 1.19 -16.36 -14.75
N HIS A 88 1.89 -16.00 -15.83
CA HIS A 88 3.34 -15.90 -15.89
C HIS A 88 3.88 -14.91 -14.85
N ILE A 89 3.26 -13.73 -14.72
CA ILE A 89 3.66 -12.74 -13.70
C ILE A 89 3.56 -13.32 -12.30
N LEU A 90 2.47 -14.04 -11.98
CA LEU A 90 2.29 -14.65 -10.66
C LEU A 90 3.30 -15.77 -10.38
N VAL A 91 3.59 -16.61 -11.39
CA VAL A 91 4.58 -17.68 -11.28
C VAL A 91 5.98 -17.09 -11.05
N ASP A 92 6.37 -16.08 -11.82
CA ASP A 92 7.67 -15.44 -11.69
C ASP A 92 7.80 -14.69 -10.36
N ALA A 93 6.68 -14.18 -9.83
CA ALA A 93 6.60 -13.59 -8.50
C ALA A 93 6.60 -14.60 -7.35
N GLY A 94 6.56 -15.91 -7.64
CA GLY A 94 6.54 -16.97 -6.63
C GLY A 94 5.21 -17.05 -5.86
N VAL A 95 4.11 -16.58 -6.44
CA VAL A 95 2.80 -16.59 -5.80
C VAL A 95 2.22 -18.01 -5.76
N ASP A 96 1.72 -18.39 -4.59
CA ASP A 96 0.91 -19.59 -4.39
C ASP A 96 -0.34 -19.57 -5.30
N LEU A 97 -0.41 -20.51 -6.24
CA LEU A 97 -1.54 -20.63 -7.17
C LEU A 97 -2.63 -21.55 -6.60
N THR A 98 -3.86 -21.05 -6.57
CA THR A 98 -5.07 -21.85 -6.27
C THR A 98 -6.00 -21.84 -7.47
N GLU A 99 -6.88 -22.82 -7.56
CA GLU A 99 -7.86 -22.89 -8.64
C GLU A 99 -8.75 -21.65 -8.73
N ASP A 100 -9.16 -21.07 -7.60
CA ASP A 100 -9.96 -19.84 -7.54
C ASP A 100 -9.22 -18.64 -8.15
N VAL A 101 -7.93 -18.48 -7.81
CA VAL A 101 -7.11 -17.38 -8.36
C VAL A 101 -6.94 -17.55 -9.86
N VAL A 102 -6.60 -18.76 -10.29
CA VAL A 102 -6.30 -19.07 -11.69
C VAL A 102 -7.52 -18.84 -12.60
N LYS A 103 -8.71 -19.28 -12.16
CA LYS A 103 -9.96 -19.07 -12.91
C LYS A 103 -10.37 -17.61 -13.05
N LYS A 104 -9.93 -16.74 -12.13
CA LYS A 104 -10.28 -15.31 -12.12
C LYS A 104 -9.27 -14.44 -12.85
N LEU A 105 -8.14 -14.98 -13.33
CA LEU A 105 -7.10 -14.18 -13.96
C LEU A 105 -7.67 -13.37 -15.14
N PRO A 106 -7.26 -12.10 -15.29
CA PRO A 106 -7.68 -11.30 -16.43
C PRO A 106 -7.10 -11.88 -17.72
N ARG A 107 -7.82 -11.66 -18.82
CA ARG A 107 -7.31 -11.95 -20.16
C ARG A 107 -6.29 -10.90 -20.58
N THR A 108 -5.34 -11.26 -21.44
CA THR A 108 -4.35 -10.34 -21.99
C THR A 108 -5.06 -9.32 -22.88
N SER A 109 -6.08 -9.72 -23.64
CA SER A 109 -6.94 -8.81 -24.38
C SER A 109 -7.57 -7.72 -23.51
N ASP A 110 -7.97 -8.07 -22.29
CA ASP A 110 -8.62 -7.15 -21.34
C ASP A 110 -7.61 -6.16 -20.73
N ILE A 111 -6.37 -6.60 -20.52
CA ILE A 111 -5.27 -5.71 -20.10
C ILE A 111 -4.91 -4.76 -21.25
N TYR A 112 -4.75 -5.29 -22.46
CA TYR A 112 -4.30 -4.52 -23.62
C TYR A 112 -5.35 -3.52 -24.12
N SER A 113 -6.64 -3.83 -23.99
CA SER A 113 -7.71 -2.87 -24.33
C SER A 113 -7.71 -1.62 -23.44
N GLN A 114 -7.15 -1.73 -22.23
CA GLN A 114 -7.03 -0.61 -21.29
C GLN A 114 -5.71 0.14 -21.41
N TYR A 115 -4.60 -0.61 -21.56
CA TYR A 115 -3.26 -0.05 -21.38
C TYR A 115 -2.32 -0.28 -22.57
N GLY A 116 -2.72 -1.04 -23.60
CA GLY A 116 -1.84 -1.47 -24.69
C GLY A 116 -0.95 -2.66 -24.33
N ASP A 117 -0.17 -3.12 -25.31
CA ASP A 117 0.68 -4.32 -25.23
C ASP A 117 2.12 -4.04 -24.78
N THR A 118 2.49 -2.77 -24.73
CA THR A 118 3.85 -2.31 -24.45
C THR A 118 3.85 -1.27 -23.31
N PRO A 119 4.88 -1.30 -22.44
CA PRO A 119 4.97 -0.35 -21.35
C PRO A 119 5.25 1.07 -21.85
N ILE A 120 4.58 2.06 -21.25
CA ILE A 120 4.73 3.47 -21.59
C ILE A 120 5.59 4.13 -20.51
N ILE A 121 6.84 4.43 -20.88
CA ILE A 121 7.78 5.19 -20.03
C ILE A 121 8.11 6.49 -20.74
N ARG A 122 7.66 7.62 -20.20
CA ARG A 122 7.81 8.94 -20.84
C ARG A 122 9.04 9.68 -20.34
N ASN A 123 9.55 10.54 -21.22
CA ASN A 123 10.69 11.42 -20.99
C ASN A 123 12.03 10.71 -20.70
N LEU A 124 12.25 9.52 -21.26
CA LEU A 124 13.52 8.78 -21.14
C LEU A 124 14.72 9.50 -21.78
N GLN A 125 14.49 10.43 -22.71
CA GLN A 125 15.54 11.27 -23.27
C GLN A 125 16.20 12.16 -22.20
N SER A 126 15.46 12.54 -21.14
CA SER A 126 16.01 13.36 -20.04
C SER A 126 17.11 12.63 -19.26
N CYS A 127 17.16 11.30 -19.33
CA CYS A 127 18.18 10.48 -18.71
C CYS A 127 19.59 10.83 -19.22
N LYS A 128 19.73 11.19 -20.50
CA LYS A 128 21.02 11.63 -21.06
C LYS A 128 21.50 12.90 -20.33
N ARG A 129 20.64 13.93 -20.28
CA ARG A 129 20.91 15.18 -19.55
C ARG A 129 21.27 14.91 -18.11
N PHE A 130 20.55 14.03 -17.41
CA PHE A 130 20.86 13.67 -16.02
C PHE A 130 22.25 13.05 -15.86
N ARG A 131 22.62 12.11 -16.73
CA ARG A 131 23.94 11.48 -16.69
C ARG A 131 25.07 12.49 -16.97
N GLU A 132 24.83 13.45 -17.86
CA GLU A 132 25.81 14.48 -18.21
C GLU A 132 25.98 15.53 -17.10
N THR A 133 24.92 15.87 -16.37
CA THR A 133 24.96 16.94 -15.36
C THR A 133 25.27 16.45 -13.94
N VAL A 134 25.00 15.19 -13.62
CA VAL A 134 25.19 14.65 -12.26
C VAL A 134 26.33 13.64 -12.24
N PRO A 135 27.38 13.87 -11.42
CA PRO A 135 28.48 12.92 -11.25
C PRO A 135 28.00 11.54 -10.83
N LYS A 136 28.61 10.48 -11.39
CA LYS A 136 28.17 9.09 -11.23
C LYS A 136 28.03 8.67 -9.76
N ASP A 137 28.94 9.11 -8.89
CA ASP A 137 28.94 8.81 -7.45
C ASP A 137 27.88 9.58 -6.65
N GLN A 138 27.26 10.61 -7.25
CA GLN A 138 26.21 11.42 -6.64
C GLN A 138 24.79 11.05 -7.11
N ARG A 139 24.64 10.46 -8.30
CA ARG A 139 23.33 10.14 -8.91
C ARG A 139 22.43 9.31 -8.02
N LEU A 140 21.17 9.71 -7.93
CA LEU A 140 20.11 9.01 -7.22
C LEU A 140 18.90 8.84 -8.13
N LEU A 141 18.26 7.67 -8.11
CA LEU A 141 16.93 7.43 -8.70
C LEU A 141 15.92 7.32 -7.56
N ALA A 142 14.83 8.08 -7.64
CA ALA A 142 13.87 8.15 -6.55
C ALA A 142 12.44 8.28 -7.06
N VAL A 143 11.48 7.69 -6.34
CA VAL A 143 10.07 7.67 -6.77
C VAL A 143 9.31 8.90 -6.27
N ALA A 144 8.46 9.45 -7.14
CA ALA A 144 7.44 10.43 -6.82
C ALA A 144 6.08 9.94 -7.36
N GLY A 145 4.98 10.41 -6.80
CA GLY A 145 3.62 10.04 -7.23
C GLY A 145 2.59 10.44 -6.18
N MET A 146 1.35 10.67 -6.60
CA MET A 146 0.25 10.99 -5.68
C MET A 146 0.02 9.87 -4.65
N PHE A 147 -0.81 10.12 -3.63
CA PHE A 147 -1.32 9.04 -2.80
C PHE A 147 -2.03 7.98 -3.67
N ASN A 148 -1.96 6.71 -3.28
CA ASN A 148 -2.60 5.57 -3.97
C ASN A 148 -2.15 5.23 -5.41
N THR A 149 -1.02 5.76 -5.88
CA THR A 149 -0.49 5.44 -7.23
C THR A 149 0.50 4.29 -7.27
N GLY A 150 0.73 3.58 -6.15
CA GLY A 150 1.68 2.46 -6.11
C GLY A 150 3.14 2.84 -5.94
N THR A 151 3.45 4.05 -5.46
CA THR A 151 4.82 4.53 -5.18
C THR A 151 5.66 3.55 -4.35
N ASN A 152 5.06 2.86 -3.37
CA ASN A 152 5.76 1.86 -2.56
C ASN A 152 6.16 0.62 -3.37
N ILE A 153 5.32 0.17 -4.30
CA ILE A 153 5.62 -1.00 -5.15
C ILE A 153 6.82 -0.66 -6.03
N LEU A 154 6.74 0.45 -6.78
CA LEU A 154 7.83 0.89 -7.63
C LEU A 154 9.13 1.14 -6.84
N GLY A 155 9.04 1.82 -5.70
CA GLY A 155 10.19 2.12 -4.86
C GLY A 155 10.92 0.87 -4.35
N ASN A 156 10.18 -0.17 -3.95
CA ASN A 156 10.77 -1.43 -3.55
C ASN A 156 11.35 -2.19 -4.74
N LEU A 157 10.66 -2.24 -5.88
CA LEU A 157 11.14 -2.91 -7.08
C LEU A 157 12.49 -2.32 -7.55
N ILE A 158 12.63 -1.00 -7.61
CA ILE A 158 13.92 -0.39 -8.01
C ILE A 158 15.01 -0.63 -6.97
N VAL A 159 14.70 -0.56 -5.66
CA VAL A 159 15.69 -0.78 -4.59
C VAL A 159 16.23 -2.20 -4.59
N HIS A 160 15.40 -3.19 -4.88
CA HIS A 160 15.79 -4.60 -4.87
C HIS A 160 16.48 -5.08 -6.14
N ASN A 161 16.26 -4.40 -7.26
CA ASN A 161 16.70 -4.88 -8.56
C ASN A 161 17.72 -3.98 -9.27
N CYS A 162 17.92 -2.72 -8.84
CA CYS A 162 18.81 -1.78 -9.52
C CYS A 162 19.92 -1.22 -8.60
N ALA A 163 21.07 -0.91 -9.20
CA ALA A 163 22.12 -0.11 -8.56
C ALA A 163 22.86 0.78 -9.55
N ILE A 164 23.25 1.98 -9.10
CA ILE A 164 24.17 2.87 -9.80
C ILE A 164 25.60 2.53 -9.35
N ALA A 165 26.42 2.06 -10.29
CA ALA A 165 27.81 1.73 -10.02
C ALA A 165 28.62 2.97 -9.60
N GLY A 166 29.73 2.78 -8.87
CA GLY A 166 30.66 3.86 -8.50
C GLY A 166 30.23 4.72 -7.31
N ARG A 167 29.08 4.44 -6.68
CA ARG A 167 28.68 5.09 -5.44
C ARG A 167 29.51 4.56 -4.26
N LYS A 168 29.96 5.47 -3.39
CA LYS A 168 30.65 5.12 -2.13
C LYS A 168 29.71 4.52 -1.08
N LYS A 169 28.42 4.90 -1.12
CA LYS A 169 27.40 4.45 -0.16
C LYS A 169 26.07 4.17 -0.87
N GLY A 170 25.51 3.00 -0.55
CA GLY A 170 24.21 2.53 -1.03
C GLY A 170 24.15 2.24 -2.53
N THR A 171 22.99 1.76 -2.99
CA THR A 171 22.75 1.42 -4.40
C THR A 171 22.44 2.64 -5.28
N GLY A 172 22.15 3.79 -4.67
CA GLY A 172 21.66 4.98 -5.37
C GLY A 172 20.16 4.95 -5.68
N MET A 173 19.47 3.86 -5.34
CA MET A 173 18.02 3.74 -5.47
C MET A 173 17.34 4.22 -4.18
N ARG A 174 16.23 4.94 -4.31
CA ARG A 174 15.46 5.45 -3.17
C ARG A 174 13.97 5.18 -3.35
N GLN A 175 13.32 4.81 -2.26
CA GLN A 175 11.86 4.62 -2.24
C GLN A 175 11.06 5.92 -2.42
N GLN A 176 11.68 7.07 -2.18
CA GLN A 176 11.05 8.37 -2.41
C GLN A 176 12.05 9.48 -2.72
N VAL A 177 11.59 10.47 -3.48
CA VAL A 177 12.29 11.76 -3.64
C VAL A 177 12.50 12.45 -2.29
N PRO A 178 13.60 13.22 -2.11
CA PRO A 178 13.98 13.76 -0.81
C PRO A 178 13.05 14.87 -0.30
N TRP A 179 12.21 15.45 -1.15
CA TRP A 179 11.15 16.39 -0.74
C TRP A 179 9.82 15.70 -0.43
N GLY A 180 9.78 14.35 -0.39
CA GLY A 180 8.57 13.57 -0.11
C GLY A 180 7.81 13.22 -1.39
N LYS A 181 7.52 11.92 -1.59
CA LYS A 181 6.97 11.40 -2.85
C LYS A 181 5.60 11.95 -3.27
N HIS A 182 4.78 12.39 -2.32
CA HIS A 182 3.42 12.88 -2.59
C HIS A 182 3.34 14.40 -2.78
N ASN A 183 4.45 15.10 -2.54
CA ASN A 183 4.47 16.56 -2.58
C ASN A 183 4.69 17.09 -4.01
N PRO A 184 4.00 18.18 -4.40
CA PRO A 184 4.21 18.83 -5.67
C PRO A 184 5.63 19.43 -5.78
N PRO A 185 6.26 19.36 -6.96
CA PRO A 185 7.67 19.71 -7.11
C PRO A 185 7.91 21.22 -7.02
N THR A 186 7.00 22.07 -7.50
CA THR A 186 7.18 23.53 -7.56
C THR A 186 7.32 24.14 -6.17
N THR A 187 6.56 23.60 -5.21
CA THR A 187 6.50 24.12 -3.84
C THR A 187 7.49 23.45 -2.89
N HIS A 188 7.90 22.21 -3.16
CA HIS A 188 8.66 21.39 -2.20
C HIS A 188 10.08 21.01 -2.65
N ARG A 189 10.35 20.93 -3.95
CA ARG A 189 11.69 20.58 -4.43
C ARG A 189 12.65 21.73 -4.12
N LEU A 190 13.79 21.40 -3.53
CA LEU A 190 14.83 22.33 -3.02
C LEU A 190 14.44 23.17 -1.80
N THR A 191 13.17 23.22 -1.42
CA THR A 191 12.65 24.03 -0.30
C THR A 191 12.27 23.19 0.92
N HIS A 192 11.83 21.95 0.70
CA HIS A 192 11.42 21.02 1.75
C HIS A 192 12.32 19.79 1.80
N LYS A 193 12.60 19.29 3.00
CA LYS A 193 13.31 18.03 3.25
C LYS A 193 12.39 17.07 3.99
N SER A 194 12.09 15.92 3.38
CA SER A 194 11.32 14.87 4.03
C SER A 194 12.11 14.30 5.21
N LYS A 195 11.43 14.12 6.34
CA LYS A 195 11.99 13.49 7.54
C LYS A 195 12.59 12.11 7.25
N VAL A 196 12.00 11.37 6.31
CA VAL A 196 12.47 10.04 5.91
C VAL A 196 13.21 10.14 4.59
N GLY A 197 14.52 9.88 4.60
CA GLY A 197 15.33 9.79 3.39
C GLY A 197 15.61 11.11 2.66
N GLY A 198 15.20 12.27 3.20
CA GLY A 198 15.53 13.59 2.67
C GLY A 198 16.79 14.22 3.27
N GLU A 199 17.13 13.88 4.52
CA GLU A 199 18.26 14.50 5.23
C GLU A 199 19.62 14.19 4.58
N GLY A 200 20.47 15.22 4.45
CA GLY A 200 21.78 15.12 3.82
C GLY A 200 21.78 14.79 2.31
N VAL A 201 20.62 14.81 1.63
CA VAL A 201 20.53 14.50 0.20
C VAL A 201 20.62 15.76 -0.64
N ASN A 202 21.58 15.79 -1.58
CA ASN A 202 21.57 16.77 -2.66
C ASN A 202 20.39 16.49 -3.59
N GLN A 203 19.32 17.28 -3.45
CA GLN A 203 18.10 17.10 -4.22
C GLN A 203 18.28 17.32 -5.73
N SER A 204 19.27 18.12 -6.15
CA SER A 204 19.61 18.34 -7.56
C SER A 204 20.31 17.13 -8.20
N ALA A 205 20.82 16.20 -7.40
CA ALA A 205 21.43 14.94 -7.87
C ALA A 205 20.42 13.78 -7.96
N VAL A 206 19.13 14.06 -7.76
CA VAL A 206 18.04 13.07 -7.81
C VAL A 206 17.32 13.16 -9.16
N PHE A 207 17.16 12.00 -9.80
CA PHE A 207 16.29 11.77 -10.95
C PHE A 207 14.93 11.24 -10.45
N PRO A 208 13.85 12.04 -10.54
CA PRO A 208 12.52 11.57 -10.15
C PRO A 208 11.95 10.65 -11.21
N LEU A 209 11.49 9.48 -10.77
CA LEU A 209 10.60 8.61 -11.53
C LEU A 209 9.20 8.78 -10.99
N VAL A 210 8.38 9.51 -11.74
CA VAL A 210 7.00 9.84 -11.38
C VAL A 210 6.10 8.68 -11.80
N ILE A 211 5.43 8.06 -10.84
CA ILE A 211 4.41 7.06 -11.12
C ILE A 211 3.06 7.72 -11.28
N ILE A 212 2.43 7.48 -12.43
CA ILE A 212 1.05 7.88 -12.73
C ILE A 212 0.16 6.65 -12.70
N LYS A 213 -1.09 6.81 -12.29
CA LYS A 213 -2.07 5.73 -12.28
C LYS A 213 -3.29 6.15 -13.08
N ASP A 214 -3.94 5.18 -13.71
CA ASP A 214 -5.23 5.36 -14.36
C ASP A 214 -6.18 6.19 -13.47
N PRO A 215 -6.71 7.34 -13.94
CA PRO A 215 -7.49 8.25 -13.10
C PRO A 215 -8.76 7.59 -12.54
N TYR A 216 -9.39 6.69 -13.28
CA TYR A 216 -10.61 6.00 -12.87
C TYR A 216 -10.34 5.02 -11.74
N HIS A 217 -9.31 4.20 -11.89
CA HIS A 217 -8.89 3.29 -10.82
C HIS A 217 -8.24 4.02 -9.63
N TRP A 218 -7.58 5.14 -9.88
CA TRP A 218 -6.96 5.96 -8.85
C TRP A 218 -8.01 6.59 -7.92
N SER A 219 -9.08 7.17 -8.46
CA SER A 219 -10.15 7.77 -7.64
C SER A 219 -10.80 6.73 -6.72
N ILE A 220 -11.11 5.53 -7.24
CA ILE A 220 -11.63 4.39 -6.44
C ILE A 220 -10.62 3.97 -5.37
N SER A 221 -9.32 4.10 -5.65
CA SER A 221 -8.29 3.81 -4.66
C SER A 221 -8.26 4.84 -3.52
N GLN A 222 -8.65 6.08 -3.78
CA GLN A 222 -8.83 7.09 -2.73
C GLN A 222 -9.99 6.74 -1.80
N CYS A 223 -11.09 6.19 -2.32
CA CYS A 223 -12.22 5.70 -1.52
C CYS A 223 -11.80 4.68 -0.45
N ARG A 224 -10.87 3.78 -0.80
CA ARG A 224 -10.39 2.76 0.15
C ARG A 224 -9.46 3.34 1.21
N HIS A 225 -8.62 4.30 0.83
CA HIS A 225 -7.62 4.91 1.72
C HIS A 225 -7.36 6.36 1.33
N LYS A 226 -8.09 7.31 1.90
CA LYS A 226 -7.95 8.74 1.56
C LYS A 226 -6.60 9.38 1.94
N TYR A 227 -5.90 8.81 2.92
CA TYR A 227 -4.72 9.40 3.56
C TYR A 227 -4.96 10.86 3.99
N PHE A 228 -4.27 11.80 3.34
CA PHE A 228 -4.31 13.24 3.56
C PHE A 228 -5.12 13.98 2.49
N THR A 229 -5.96 13.24 1.75
CA THR A 229 -6.92 13.78 0.79
C THR A 229 -8.28 13.84 1.48
N PHE A 230 -8.95 14.99 1.41
CA PHE A 230 -10.22 15.26 2.09
C PHE A 230 -11.23 15.78 1.08
N TRP A 231 -12.37 15.09 0.96
CA TRP A 231 -13.51 15.48 0.15
C TRP A 231 -14.74 14.74 0.69
N GLU A 232 -15.93 15.23 0.38
CA GLU A 232 -17.19 14.61 0.81
C GLU A 232 -17.48 13.36 -0.03
N HIS A 233 -17.75 12.24 0.64
CA HIS A 233 -18.17 10.98 0.02
C HIS A 233 -18.70 10.03 1.10
N ASP A 234 -19.38 8.97 0.69
CA ASP A 234 -19.80 7.89 1.57
C ASP A 234 -19.45 6.51 0.97
N ALA A 235 -19.82 5.43 1.65
CA ALA A 235 -19.48 4.07 1.22
C ALA A 235 -20.22 3.62 -0.05
N ASN A 236 -21.37 4.22 -0.35
CA ASN A 236 -22.21 3.92 -1.50
C ASN A 236 -21.92 4.87 -2.68
N ASN A 237 -21.53 6.11 -2.37
CA ASN A 237 -21.24 7.17 -3.32
C ASN A 237 -19.75 7.53 -3.23
N CYS A 238 -18.90 6.78 -3.93
CA CYS A 238 -17.48 7.09 -4.06
C CYS A 238 -16.98 6.65 -5.44
N PRO A 239 -16.40 7.56 -6.25
CA PRO A 239 -15.58 8.70 -5.82
C PRO A 239 -16.31 9.98 -5.41
N ASN A 240 -17.60 10.15 -5.73
CA ASN A 240 -18.35 11.39 -5.48
C ASN A 240 -17.59 12.60 -6.03
N ILE A 241 -17.30 12.56 -7.33
CA ILE A 241 -16.69 13.66 -8.08
C ILE A 241 -17.73 14.78 -8.24
N VAL A 242 -18.97 14.38 -8.50
CA VAL A 242 -20.15 15.26 -8.47
C VAL A 242 -21.03 14.78 -7.32
N SER A 243 -21.45 15.71 -6.47
CA SER A 243 -22.29 15.42 -5.32
C SER A 243 -23.67 14.93 -5.78
N ALA A 244 -24.12 13.82 -5.21
CA ALA A 244 -25.44 13.26 -5.52
C ALA A 244 -26.61 14.10 -4.97
N TRP A 245 -26.35 15.10 -4.14
CA TRP A 245 -27.39 15.87 -3.43
C TRP A 245 -27.77 17.17 -4.14
N ASP A 246 -26.77 17.88 -4.63
CA ASP A 246 -26.88 19.20 -5.25
C ASP A 246 -26.33 19.24 -6.67
N GLU A 247 -25.80 18.12 -7.18
CA GLU A 247 -25.26 17.98 -8.54
C GLU A 247 -24.05 18.88 -8.82
N GLU A 248 -23.39 19.38 -7.77
CA GLU A 248 -22.22 20.26 -7.87
C GLU A 248 -20.89 19.47 -7.77
N PRO A 249 -19.79 19.96 -8.39
CA PRO A 249 -18.46 19.38 -8.21
C PRO A 249 -18.05 19.34 -6.73
N THR A 250 -17.48 18.21 -6.29
CA THR A 250 -17.06 18.03 -4.90
C THR A 250 -15.61 18.45 -4.70
N ASP A 251 -15.44 19.59 -4.02
CA ASP A 251 -14.14 20.15 -3.65
C ASP A 251 -13.22 19.15 -2.93
N VAL A 252 -11.93 19.19 -3.27
CA VAL A 252 -10.90 18.36 -2.67
C VAL A 252 -9.82 19.22 -2.02
N THR A 253 -9.50 18.90 -0.77
CA THR A 253 -8.34 19.44 -0.07
C THR A 253 -7.28 18.36 0.14
N VAL A 254 -6.01 18.68 -0.09
CA VAL A 254 -4.88 17.79 0.19
C VAL A 254 -3.94 18.45 1.17
N GLU A 255 -3.61 17.75 2.26
CA GLU A 255 -2.55 18.17 3.18
C GLU A 255 -1.18 17.68 2.68
N TYR A 256 -0.37 18.62 2.20
CA TYR A 256 1.04 18.39 1.88
C TYR A 256 1.94 18.74 3.06
N ALA A 257 3.23 18.45 2.95
CA ALA A 257 4.15 18.59 4.08
C ALA A 257 4.29 20.03 4.61
N THR A 258 4.08 21.05 3.79
CA THR A 258 4.19 22.46 4.21
C THR A 258 3.01 23.34 3.80
N THR A 259 2.02 22.80 3.09
CA THR A 259 0.93 23.57 2.49
C THR A 259 -0.36 22.73 2.41
N LEU A 260 -1.50 23.40 2.33
CA LEU A 260 -2.77 22.78 1.93
C LEU A 260 -3.01 23.09 0.45
N GLY A 261 -3.22 22.06 -0.36
CA GLY A 261 -3.69 22.21 -1.74
C GLY A 261 -5.22 22.14 -1.77
N LYS A 262 -5.85 22.98 -2.59
CA LYS A 262 -7.30 22.93 -2.87
C LYS A 262 -7.50 22.72 -4.36
N TYR A 263 -8.47 21.89 -4.70
CA TYR A 263 -8.78 21.45 -6.06
C TYR A 263 -10.28 21.33 -6.23
N ASP A 264 -10.79 21.61 -7.42
CA ASP A 264 -12.23 21.62 -7.69
C ASP A 264 -12.86 20.22 -7.55
N THR A 265 -12.13 19.17 -7.95
CA THR A 265 -12.56 17.77 -7.81
C THR A 265 -11.38 16.83 -7.65
N LEU A 266 -11.64 15.54 -7.40
CA LEU A 266 -10.61 14.50 -7.44
C LEU A 266 -9.92 14.43 -8.81
N ILE A 267 -10.67 14.65 -9.89
CA ILE A 267 -10.11 14.68 -11.26
C ILE A 267 -9.28 15.93 -11.48
N GLY A 268 -9.74 17.09 -10.99
CA GLY A 268 -8.94 18.32 -10.98
C GLY A 268 -7.61 18.12 -10.25
N LEU A 269 -7.62 17.49 -9.08
CA LEU A 269 -6.42 17.11 -8.34
C LEU A 269 -5.49 16.18 -9.16
N TRP A 270 -6.03 15.18 -9.87
CA TRP A 270 -5.22 14.31 -10.74
C TRP A 270 -4.57 15.13 -11.86
N ASN A 271 -5.35 15.93 -12.60
CA ASN A 271 -4.87 16.77 -13.70
C ASN A 271 -3.76 17.72 -13.23
N ASP A 272 -4.02 18.50 -12.18
CA ASP A 272 -3.13 19.55 -11.72
C ASP A 272 -1.80 19.01 -11.21
N TRP A 273 -1.84 17.91 -10.46
CA TRP A 273 -0.63 17.34 -9.85
C TRP A 273 0.33 16.81 -10.92
N TYR A 274 -0.16 16.10 -11.95
CA TYR A 274 0.70 15.62 -13.02
C TYR A 274 1.15 16.73 -13.96
N ASN A 275 0.25 17.67 -14.30
CA ASN A 275 0.62 18.83 -15.11
C ASN A 275 1.71 19.68 -14.43
N GLU A 276 1.77 19.72 -13.10
CA GLU A 276 2.87 20.38 -12.40
C GLU A 276 4.22 19.70 -12.66
N TYR A 277 4.30 18.37 -12.57
CA TYR A 277 5.52 17.66 -12.94
C TYR A 277 5.88 17.86 -14.42
N GLU A 278 4.88 17.90 -15.30
CA GLU A 278 5.08 18.13 -16.74
C GLU A 278 5.72 19.49 -17.01
N ARG A 279 5.22 20.55 -16.38
CA ARG A 279 5.83 21.89 -16.46
C ARG A 279 7.28 21.89 -15.96
N GLU A 280 7.54 21.21 -14.85
CA GLU A 280 8.87 21.11 -14.25
C GLU A 280 9.86 20.26 -15.05
N SER A 281 9.39 19.38 -15.94
CA SER A 281 10.23 18.50 -16.76
C SER A 281 11.18 19.24 -17.71
N SER A 282 10.88 20.50 -18.02
CA SER A 282 11.75 21.41 -18.78
C SER A 282 12.96 21.88 -17.95
N LYS A 283 12.78 22.04 -16.64
CA LYS A 283 13.76 22.64 -15.72
C LYS A 283 14.78 21.61 -15.24
N TYR A 284 14.37 20.38 -14.98
CA TYR A 284 15.26 19.30 -14.56
C TYR A 284 14.84 17.92 -15.10
N PRO A 285 15.75 16.94 -15.15
CA PRO A 285 15.44 15.61 -15.67
C PRO A 285 14.41 14.85 -14.81
N ILE A 286 13.38 14.31 -15.46
CA ILE A 286 12.26 13.56 -14.87
C ILE A 286 11.86 12.46 -15.86
N ALA A 287 11.46 11.28 -15.40
CA ALA A 287 10.72 10.33 -16.22
C ALA A 287 9.41 9.95 -15.57
N TYR A 288 8.49 9.42 -16.37
CA TYR A 288 7.18 8.97 -15.93
C TYR A 288 6.95 7.52 -16.28
N VAL A 289 6.20 6.82 -15.45
CA VAL A 289 5.77 5.45 -15.70
C VAL A 289 4.37 5.20 -15.17
N ARG A 290 3.59 4.37 -15.85
CA ARG A 290 2.29 3.97 -15.33
C ARG A 290 2.40 2.94 -14.23
N PHE A 291 1.48 2.99 -13.27
CA PHE A 291 1.35 1.97 -12.24
C PHE A 291 1.03 0.60 -12.85
N GLU A 292 0.22 0.60 -13.90
CA GLU A 292 -0.21 -0.59 -14.61
C GLU A 292 0.97 -1.25 -15.36
N ASP A 293 1.89 -0.45 -15.91
CA ASP A 293 3.14 -0.97 -16.47
C ASP A 293 4.07 -1.54 -15.41
N VAL A 294 4.10 -0.93 -14.21
CA VAL A 294 4.83 -1.48 -13.07
C VAL A 294 4.23 -2.80 -12.62
N LEU A 295 2.92 -2.98 -12.76
CA LEU A 295 2.21 -4.19 -12.37
C LEU A 295 2.40 -5.33 -13.38
N PHE A 296 2.21 -5.05 -14.66
CA PHE A 296 2.21 -6.06 -15.72
C PHE A 296 3.59 -6.26 -16.35
N HIS A 297 4.41 -5.21 -16.43
CA HIS A 297 5.72 -5.21 -17.10
C HIS A 297 6.87 -4.81 -16.14
N ALA A 298 6.78 -5.21 -14.88
CA ALA A 298 7.68 -4.79 -13.80
C ALA A 298 9.17 -4.89 -14.16
N GLU A 299 9.60 -6.02 -14.71
CA GLU A 299 11.00 -6.26 -15.09
C GLU A 299 11.47 -5.32 -16.20
N ASN A 300 10.65 -5.17 -17.26
CA ASN A 300 10.96 -4.26 -18.36
C ASN A 300 11.07 -2.81 -17.86
N VAL A 301 10.09 -2.37 -17.08
CA VAL A 301 10.06 -1.01 -16.51
C VAL A 301 11.32 -0.73 -15.69
N VAL A 302 11.62 -1.61 -14.74
CA VAL A 302 12.74 -1.41 -13.82
C VAL A 302 14.07 -1.49 -14.56
N ASN A 303 14.23 -2.42 -15.51
CA ASN A 303 15.43 -2.50 -16.34
C ASN A 303 15.64 -1.23 -17.15
N THR A 304 14.60 -0.78 -17.86
CA THR A 304 14.67 0.41 -18.69
C THR A 304 15.05 1.66 -17.89
N VAL A 305 14.39 1.92 -16.76
CA VAL A 305 14.71 3.10 -15.94
C VAL A 305 16.07 2.96 -15.24
N CYS A 306 16.43 1.76 -14.80
CA CYS A 306 17.74 1.51 -14.18
C CYS A 306 18.89 1.84 -15.13
N LEU A 307 18.82 1.34 -16.36
CA LEU A 307 19.82 1.63 -17.40
C LEU A 307 19.79 3.12 -17.78
N CYS A 308 18.61 3.73 -17.84
CA CYS A 308 18.45 5.16 -18.08
C CYS A 308 19.28 6.01 -17.11
N VAL A 309 19.29 5.74 -15.80
CA VAL A 309 20.09 6.55 -14.85
C VAL A 309 21.57 6.18 -14.82
N GLY A 310 22.02 5.29 -15.71
CA GLY A 310 23.38 4.75 -15.74
C GLY A 310 23.63 3.70 -14.66
N GLY A 311 22.56 3.04 -14.20
CA GLY A 311 22.61 1.89 -13.32
C GLY A 311 22.74 0.56 -14.06
N HIS A 312 22.66 -0.52 -13.31
CA HIS A 312 22.65 -1.90 -13.79
C HIS A 312 21.75 -2.74 -12.88
N ILE A 313 21.17 -3.80 -13.45
CA ILE A 313 20.38 -4.77 -12.69
C ILE A 313 21.32 -5.56 -11.76
N THR A 314 20.98 -5.63 -10.47
CA THR A 314 21.84 -6.26 -9.45
C THR A 314 21.69 -7.77 -9.38
N ASN A 315 20.51 -8.28 -9.73
CA ASN A 315 20.22 -9.71 -9.65
C ASN A 315 20.57 -10.36 -11.00
N LYS A 316 21.71 -11.06 -11.05
CA LYS A 316 22.23 -11.79 -12.23
C LYS A 316 21.29 -12.93 -12.66
N GLY A 317 20.11 -12.60 -13.17
CA GLY A 317 19.16 -13.55 -13.79
C GLY A 317 17.91 -13.89 -13.00
N LYS A 318 17.61 -13.22 -11.87
CA LYS A 318 16.31 -13.40 -11.20
C LYS A 318 15.76 -12.06 -10.70
N PHE A 319 14.85 -11.48 -11.48
CA PHE A 319 14.10 -10.30 -11.06
C PHE A 319 13.33 -10.61 -9.77
N LYS A 320 13.42 -9.73 -8.78
CA LYS A 320 12.73 -9.85 -7.49
C LYS A 320 11.43 -9.06 -7.56
N TYR A 321 10.34 -9.80 -7.71
CA TYR A 321 9.00 -9.29 -7.51
C TYR A 321 8.72 -9.07 -6.02
N LEU A 322 7.68 -8.28 -5.74
CA LEU A 322 7.15 -8.10 -4.40
C LEU A 322 5.96 -9.03 -4.23
N GLU A 323 6.21 -10.20 -3.65
CA GLU A 323 5.16 -11.17 -3.36
C GLU A 323 4.21 -10.64 -2.27
N GLN A 324 4.76 -10.05 -1.21
CA GLN A 324 3.99 -9.54 -0.07
C GLN A 324 3.55 -8.10 -0.28
N SER A 325 2.41 -7.73 0.32
CA SER A 325 1.99 -6.33 0.43
C SER A 325 3.17 -5.47 0.89
N ALA A 326 3.45 -4.38 0.18
CA ALA A 326 4.55 -3.46 0.47
C ALA A 326 4.45 -2.77 1.86
N LYS A 327 3.39 -3.06 2.62
CA LYS A 327 3.15 -2.63 4.00
C LYS A 327 3.16 -3.85 4.93
N VAL A 328 4.36 -4.35 5.24
CA VAL A 328 4.57 -5.61 5.99
C VAL A 328 4.30 -5.45 7.50
N ASN A 329 4.20 -4.24 8.03
CA ASN A 329 4.10 -4.00 9.47
C ASN A 329 2.67 -3.62 9.88
N ASN A 330 1.99 -4.55 10.56
CA ASN A 330 0.76 -4.37 11.35
C ASN A 330 -0.48 -3.83 10.60
N GLY A 331 -1.26 -4.74 10.02
CA GLY A 331 -2.62 -4.43 9.55
C GLY A 331 -3.26 -5.55 8.73
N THR A 332 -4.54 -5.36 8.40
CA THR A 332 -5.46 -6.18 7.56
C THR A 332 -4.95 -6.53 6.15
N HIS A 333 -3.66 -6.33 5.85
CA HIS A 333 -3.05 -6.46 4.52
C HIS A 333 -1.85 -7.42 4.46
N ALA A 334 -1.64 -8.29 5.46
CA ALA A 334 -0.56 -9.28 5.44
C ALA A 334 -0.90 -10.49 4.54
N GLY A 335 -0.17 -10.65 3.42
CA GLY A 335 -0.23 -11.84 2.54
C GLY A 335 -0.04 -11.54 1.06
N ALA A 336 0.27 -12.58 0.27
CA ALA A 336 0.44 -12.58 -1.19
C ALA A 336 -0.80 -12.10 -2.00
N ASN A 337 -1.87 -11.70 -1.31
CA ASN A 337 -3.06 -11.14 -1.92
C ASN A 337 -2.84 -9.75 -2.52
N GLY A 338 -1.73 -9.06 -2.21
CA GLY A 338 -1.47 -7.71 -2.74
C GLY A 338 -1.30 -7.71 -4.26
N LEU A 339 -0.39 -8.54 -4.79
CA LEU A 339 -0.14 -8.63 -6.22
C LEU A 339 -1.33 -9.27 -6.95
N VAL A 340 -1.86 -10.39 -6.42
CA VAL A 340 -3.01 -11.09 -7.00
C VAL A 340 -4.22 -10.15 -7.10
N SER A 341 -4.62 -9.49 -6.01
CA SER A 341 -5.77 -8.57 -6.03
C SER A 341 -5.53 -7.39 -6.98
N SER A 342 -4.29 -6.93 -7.11
CA SER A 342 -3.95 -5.87 -8.07
C SER A 342 -4.13 -6.36 -9.51
N ILE A 343 -3.57 -7.51 -9.87
CA ILE A 343 -3.72 -8.09 -11.21
C ILE A 343 -5.20 -8.31 -11.55
N LEU A 344 -5.96 -8.92 -10.63
CA LEU A 344 -7.39 -9.17 -10.81
C LEU A 344 -8.20 -7.88 -10.96
N ARG A 345 -7.87 -6.83 -10.19
CA ARG A 345 -8.60 -5.56 -10.22
C ARG A 345 -8.28 -4.74 -11.46
N TYR A 346 -6.99 -4.49 -11.70
CA TYR A 346 -6.57 -3.57 -12.76
C TYR A 346 -6.56 -4.22 -14.13
N GLY A 347 -6.54 -5.56 -14.21
CA GLY A 347 -6.69 -6.28 -15.47
C GLY A 347 -8.13 -6.47 -15.93
N ASN A 348 -9.13 -6.03 -15.15
CA ASN A 348 -10.55 -6.19 -15.49
C ASN A 348 -11.20 -4.84 -15.83
N PRO A 349 -11.51 -4.57 -17.12
CA PRO A 349 -12.13 -3.33 -17.57
C PRO A 349 -13.44 -3.00 -16.85
N ASN A 350 -14.21 -4.00 -16.42
CA ASN A 350 -15.50 -3.78 -15.75
C ASN A 350 -15.36 -3.21 -14.32
N LEU A 351 -14.16 -3.32 -13.73
CA LEU A 351 -13.87 -2.77 -12.40
C LEU A 351 -13.32 -1.35 -12.45
N ARG A 352 -13.14 -0.78 -13.64
CA ARG A 352 -12.58 0.56 -13.84
C ARG A 352 -13.52 1.67 -13.37
N LEU A 353 -14.83 1.44 -13.48
CA LEU A 353 -15.90 2.34 -13.04
C LEU A 353 -16.65 1.80 -11.80
N GLU A 354 -16.01 0.95 -10.99
CA GLU A 354 -16.62 0.44 -9.75
C GLU A 354 -16.91 1.57 -8.75
N GLY A 355 -18.17 1.74 -8.36
CA GLY A 355 -18.62 2.78 -7.41
C GLY A 355 -18.97 4.13 -8.06
N TRP A 356 -18.69 4.29 -9.35
CA TRP A 356 -19.00 5.52 -10.09
C TRP A 356 -20.49 5.66 -10.36
N THR A 357 -20.98 6.90 -10.28
CA THR A 357 -22.31 7.29 -10.79
C THR A 357 -22.20 7.75 -12.26
N LYS A 358 -23.35 7.87 -12.94
CA LYS A 358 -23.38 8.41 -14.31
C LYS A 358 -22.90 9.87 -14.35
N MET A 359 -23.24 10.66 -13.32
CA MET A 359 -22.81 12.05 -13.19
C MET A 359 -21.29 12.16 -13.01
N ASP A 360 -20.69 11.33 -12.15
CA ASP A 360 -19.22 11.27 -11.99
C ASP A 360 -18.54 10.98 -13.34
N TYR A 361 -19.08 9.99 -14.06
CA TYR A 361 -18.56 9.58 -15.35
C TYR A 361 -18.64 10.71 -16.38
N ASP A 362 -19.82 11.34 -16.54
CA ASP A 362 -20.03 12.41 -17.52
C ASP A 362 -19.16 13.62 -17.22
N TYR A 363 -19.15 14.09 -15.97
CA TYR A 363 -18.29 15.17 -15.54
C TYR A 363 -16.82 14.87 -15.84
N THR A 364 -16.37 13.64 -15.56
CA THR A 364 -15.00 13.22 -15.85
C THR A 364 -14.71 13.17 -17.35
N GLN A 365 -15.66 12.78 -18.21
CA GLN A 365 -15.44 12.81 -19.66
C GLN A 365 -15.15 14.22 -20.17
N GLU A 366 -15.74 15.23 -19.55
CA GLU A 366 -15.60 16.64 -19.93
C GLU A 366 -14.36 17.30 -19.32
N HIS A 367 -14.00 16.94 -18.08
CA HIS A 367 -12.97 17.67 -17.31
C HIS A 367 -11.64 16.92 -17.17
N LEU A 368 -11.58 15.64 -17.51
CA LEU A 368 -10.32 14.89 -17.49
C LEU A 368 -9.39 15.37 -18.61
N ASP A 369 -8.15 15.69 -18.25
CA ASP A 369 -7.16 16.24 -19.18
C ASP A 369 -6.86 15.24 -20.31
N HIS A 370 -7.30 15.60 -21.52
CA HIS A 370 -7.14 14.79 -22.72
C HIS A 370 -5.67 14.58 -23.10
N ASP A 371 -4.83 15.61 -22.95
CA ASP A 371 -3.43 15.56 -23.32
C ASP A 371 -2.67 14.60 -22.40
N LEU A 372 -2.96 14.63 -21.09
CA LEU A 372 -2.40 13.64 -20.15
C LEU A 372 -2.88 12.22 -20.50
N MET A 373 -4.16 12.03 -20.77
CA MET A 373 -4.71 10.70 -21.13
C MET A 373 -4.05 10.13 -22.39
N GLU A 374 -3.94 10.93 -23.47
CA GLU A 374 -3.26 10.53 -24.70
C GLU A 374 -1.76 10.29 -24.46
N LYS A 375 -1.10 11.23 -23.79
CA LYS A 375 0.33 11.14 -23.48
C LYS A 375 0.65 9.89 -22.67
N TYR A 376 -0.19 9.49 -21.74
CA TYR A 376 0.03 8.29 -20.96
C TYR A 376 -0.66 7.05 -21.53
N GLY A 377 -1.32 7.14 -22.68
CA GLY A 377 -1.93 6.01 -23.37
C GLY A 377 -3.02 5.33 -22.53
N TYR A 378 -3.81 6.11 -21.82
CA TYR A 378 -5.01 5.61 -21.14
C TYR A 378 -6.22 5.77 -22.07
N SER A 379 -6.95 4.67 -22.30
CA SER A 379 -8.25 4.74 -22.98
C SER A 379 -9.32 5.32 -22.07
N ARG A 380 -10.44 5.80 -22.60
CA ARG A 380 -11.62 6.13 -21.79
C ARG A 380 -12.51 4.89 -21.64
N PRO A 381 -12.95 4.53 -20.42
CA PRO A 381 -13.90 3.43 -20.25
C PRO A 381 -15.24 3.79 -20.88
N ILE A 382 -16.00 2.77 -21.29
CA ILE A 382 -17.36 2.94 -21.80
C ILE A 382 -18.32 2.76 -20.62
N TRP A 383 -19.28 3.67 -20.45
CA TRP A 383 -20.37 3.48 -19.51
C TRP A 383 -21.32 2.38 -20.00
N ASN A 384 -21.35 1.25 -19.30
CA ASN A 384 -22.17 0.08 -19.64
C ASN A 384 -23.06 -0.40 -18.48
N ARG A 385 -23.32 0.47 -17.49
CA ARG A 385 -24.23 0.17 -16.38
C ARG A 385 -25.62 0.67 -16.75
N GLU A 386 -26.58 -0.26 -16.75
CA GLU A 386 -28.01 0.03 -16.90
C GLU A 386 -28.57 0.79 -15.70
#